data_AF-A0A3D6CB41-F1
#
_entry.id   AF-A0A3D6CB41-F1
#
_cell.length_a   1.000
_cell.length_b   1.000
_cell.length_c   1.000
_cell.angle_alpha   90.00
_cell.angle_beta   90.00
_cell.angle_gamma   90.00
#
_symmetry.space_group_name_H-M   'P 1'
#
loop_
_entity.id
_entity.type
_entity.pdbx_description
1 polymer ?
#
loop_
_entity_poly.entity_id
_entity_poly.type
_entity_poly.pdbx_seq_one_letter_code
_entity_poly.pdbx_strand_id
1 'polypeptide(L)' 'ENPPKGCRFNTRCPHATDICFEKSPELKPSQEDALHLTACHLFYA' A
#
# COMPACT_ATOMS: atom_id res chain seq x y z
N GLU A 1 8.19 13.67 -11.26
CA GLU A 1 8.36 13.09 -9.91
C GLU A 1 9.07 11.76 -10.03
N ASN A 2 9.92 11.40 -9.07
CA ASN A 2 10.64 10.12 -9.04
C ASN A 2 10.19 9.32 -7.80
N PRO A 3 9.00 8.68 -7.82
CA PRO A 3 8.51 7.93 -6.67
C PRO A 3 9.38 6.72 -6.38
N PRO A 4 9.47 6.27 -5.11
CA PRO A 4 10.19 5.05 -4.78
C PRO A 4 9.56 3.85 -5.50
N LYS A 5 10.38 2.86 -5.84
CA LYS A 5 9.92 1.57 -6.38
C LYS A 5 8.96 0.92 -5.38
N GLY A 6 7.85 0.35 -5.86
CA GLY A 6 6.85 -0.30 -5.02
C GLY A 6 5.80 0.67 -4.47
N CYS A 7 5.38 0.48 -3.23
CA CYS A 7 4.46 1.37 -2.54
C CYS A 7 5.03 2.79 -2.43
N ARG A 8 4.29 3.80 -2.90
CA ARG A 8 4.71 5.22 -2.86
C ARG A 8 5.06 5.75 -1.46
N PHE A 9 4.60 5.06 -0.42
CA PHE A 9 4.82 5.43 0.98
C PHE A 9 5.92 4.62 1.66
N ASN A 10 6.57 3.67 1.00
CA ASN A 10 7.48 2.71 1.65
C ASN A 10 8.63 3.34 2.45
N THR A 11 9.18 4.47 2.00
CA THR A 11 10.26 5.19 2.70
C THR A 11 9.79 6.02 3.89
N ARG A 12 8.47 6.19 4.07
CA ARG A 12 7.85 7.02 5.11
C ARG A 12 6.86 6.28 6.00
N CYS A 13 6.45 5.07 5.62
CA CYS A 13 5.46 4.28 6.35
C CYS A 13 6.11 3.55 7.53
N PRO A 14 5.66 3.75 8.79
CA PRO A 14 6.22 3.07 9.95
C PRO A 14 5.92 1.56 9.98
N HIS A 15 5.01 1.09 9.11
CA HIS A 15 4.64 -0.32 8.99
C HIS A 15 5.12 -0.94 7.66
N ALA A 16 6.08 -0.32 6.98
CA ALA A 16 6.59 -0.86 5.72
C ALA A 16 7.22 -2.25 5.93
N THR A 17 6.84 -3.20 5.08
CA THR A 17 7.42 -4.54 4.99
C THR A 17 8.15 -4.70 3.65
N ASP A 18 8.88 -5.78 3.44
CA ASP A 18 9.71 -5.98 2.24
C ASP A 18 8.92 -5.83 0.93
N ILE A 19 7.70 -6.37 0.87
CA ILE A 19 6.82 -6.26 -0.31
C ILE A 19 6.49 -4.80 -0.68
N CYS A 20 6.51 -3.87 0.29
CA CYS A 20 6.29 -2.44 0.04
C CYS A 20 7.39 -1.80 -0.80
N PHE A 21 8.63 -2.33 -0.77
CA PHE A 21 9.75 -1.83 -1.56
C PHE A 21 9.84 -2.48 -2.95
N GLU A 22 9.14 -3.60 -3.15
CA GLU A 22 9.21 -4.39 -4.37
C GLU A 22 8.00 -4.16 -5.29
N LYS A 23 6.79 -4.11 -4.72
CA LYS A 23 5.53 -4.10 -5.47
C LYS A 23 4.61 -2.96 -5.03
N SER A 24 3.90 -2.40 -6.00
CA SER A 24 2.81 -1.46 -5.70
C SER A 24 1.59 -2.23 -5.20
N PRO A 25 0.92 -1.78 -4.12
CA PRO A 25 -0.31 -2.40 -3.66
C PRO A 25 -1.45 -2.19 -4.65
N GLU A 26 -2.36 -3.15 -4.72
CA GLU A 26 -3.59 -3.04 -5.50
C GLU A 26 -4.60 -2.14 -4.77
N LEU A 27 -5.36 -1.35 -5.53
CA LEU A 27 -6.44 -0.55 -4.96
C LEU A 27 -7.65 -1.46 -4.72
N LYS A 28 -8.01 -1.67 -3.44
CA LYS A 28 -9.09 -2.56 -3.02
C LYS A 28 -10.02 -1.86 -2.01
N PRO A 29 -11.29 -2.27 -1.94
CA PRO A 29 -12.19 -1.79 -0.91
C PRO A 29 -11.72 -2.17 0.49
N SER A 30 -12.01 -1.33 1.47
CA SER A 30 -11.72 -1.58 2.87
C SER A 30 -12.54 -2.75 3.41
N GLN A 31 -12.02 -3.44 4.43
CA GLN A 31 -12.75 -4.53 5.07
C GLN A 31 -14.03 -4.04 5.78
N GLU A 32 -14.04 -2.77 6.21
CA GLU A 32 -15.15 -2.17 6.97
C GLU A 32 -16.17 -1.45 6.06
N ASP A 33 -15.72 -0.90 4.93
CA ASP A 33 -16.53 -0.13 3.98
C ASP A 33 -16.08 -0.38 2.54
N ALA A 34 -17.01 -0.90 1.72
CA ALA A 34 -16.79 -1.20 0.31
C ALA A 34 -16.60 0.05 -0.57
N LEU A 35 -17.03 1.23 -0.10
CA LEU A 35 -16.83 2.51 -0.79
C LEU A 35 -15.48 3.14 -0.44
N HIS A 36 -14.86 2.76 0.68
CA HIS A 36 -13.55 3.23 1.08
C HIS A 36 -12.46 2.41 0.40
N LEU A 37 -11.90 2.90 -0.70
CA LEU A 37 -10.82 2.21 -1.41
C LEU A 37 -9.46 2.59 -0.83
N THR A 38 -8.59 1.59 -0.64
CA THR A 38 -7.21 1.84 -0.25
C THR A 38 -6.24 0.88 -0.94
N ALA A 39 -4.98 1.31 -1.03
CA ALA A 39 -3.91 0.54 -1.65
C ALA A 39 -2.81 0.32 -0.61
N CYS A 40 -2.98 -0.70 0.23
CA CYS A 40 -2.03 -1.06 1.29
C CYS A 40 -1.79 -2.56 1.32
N HIS A 41 -0.53 -2.98 1.45
CA HIS A 41 -0.17 -4.39 1.56
C HIS A 41 -0.55 -5.02 2.90
N LEU A 42 -0.83 -4.22 3.94
CA LEU A 42 -1.21 -4.73 5.26
C LEU A 42 -2.70 -4.92 5.44
N PHE A 43 -3.52 -4.03 4.87
CA PHE A 43 -4.97 -4.02 5.12
C PHE A 43 -5.77 -4.91 4.15
N TYR A 44 -5.12 -5.47 3.11
CA TYR A 44 -5.74 -6.36 2.11
C TYR A 44 -4.85 -7.54 1.66
N ALA A 45 -3.98 -8.01 2.54
CA ALA A 45 -3.47 -9.38 2.42
C ALA A 45 -4.51 -10.35 3.00
#